data_AF-A0A0G0NN42-F1
#
_entry.id   AF-A0A0G0NN42-F1
#
_cell.length_a   1.000
_cell.length_b   1.000
_cell.length_c   1.000
_cell.angle_alpha   90.00
_cell.angle_beta   90.00
_cell.angle_gamma   90.00
#
_symmetry.space_group_name_H-M   'P 1'
#
loop_
_entity.id
_entity.type
_entity.pdbx_description
1 polymer ?
#
loop_
_entity_poly.entity_id
_entity_poly.type
_entity_poly.pdbx_seq_one_letter_code
_entity_poly.pdbx_strand_id
1 'polypeptide(L)'
;MKTNILKYNVIIKKEDKYFVAYVPTLGISDFGKSLEEAKKNVKAAITVHVEGLIKTKSEVPPPDNEDFYISQAEITINKNPKFAY
;
A
#
# COMPACT_ATOMS: atom_id res chain seq x y z
N MET A 1 -9.48 -22.23 -17.49
CA MET A 1 -9.85 -21.18 -16.51
C MET A 1 -9.14 -19.89 -16.91
N LYS A 2 -9.83 -18.75 -16.87
CA LYS A 2 -9.25 -17.45 -17.20
C LYS A 2 -8.51 -16.94 -15.96
N THR A 3 -7.20 -16.76 -16.04
CA THR A 3 -6.41 -16.19 -14.94
C THR A 3 -6.54 -14.68 -14.99
N ASN A 4 -7.13 -14.06 -13.97
CA ASN A 4 -7.15 -12.61 -13.81
C ASN A 4 -5.90 -12.20 -13.02
N ILE A 5 -5.08 -11.32 -13.59
CA ILE A 5 -3.95 -10.72 -12.90
C ILE A 5 -4.41 -9.37 -12.35
N LEU A 6 -4.51 -9.27 -11.01
CA LEU A 6 -4.82 -8.03 -10.32
C LEU A 6 -3.53 -7.42 -9.78
N LYS A 7 -3.25 -6.18 -10.15
CA LYS A 7 -2.09 -5.41 -9.67
C LYS A 7 -2.62 -4.23 -8.87
N TYR A 8 -2.12 -4.06 -7.65
CA TYR A 8 -2.45 -2.93 -6.79
C TYR A 8 -1.17 -2.23 -6.37
N ASN A 9 -1.22 -0.90 -6.30
CA ASN A 9 -0.12 -0.06 -5.88
C ASN A 9 0.07 -0.17 -4.37
N VAL A 10 1.32 -0.33 -3.95
CA VAL A 10 1.71 -0.47 -2.55
C VAL A 10 2.67 0.65 -2.20
N ILE A 11 2.28 1.47 -1.22
CA ILE A 11 3.10 2.54 -0.66
C ILE A 11 3.74 2.02 0.61
N ILE A 12 5.06 2.03 0.72
CA ILE A 12 5.77 1.53 1.90
C ILE A 12 6.48 2.69 2.60
N LYS A 13 6.16 2.89 3.87
CA LYS A 13 6.78 3.88 4.75
C LYS A 13 7.48 3.18 5.90
N LYS A 14 8.71 3.60 6.20
CA LYS A 14 9.40 3.16 7.42
C LYS A 14 8.83 3.91 8.62
N GLU A 15 8.40 3.16 9.63
CA GLU A 15 7.89 3.68 10.90
C GLU A 15 8.63 2.99 12.05
N ASP A 16 9.56 3.72 12.67
CA ASP A 16 10.48 3.21 13.70
C ASP A 16 11.19 1.91 13.25
N LYS A 17 10.92 0.77 13.91
CA LYS A 17 11.48 -0.54 13.61
C LYS A 17 10.69 -1.36 12.57
N TYR A 18 9.61 -0.79 12.02
CA TYR A 18 8.73 -1.46 11.07
C TYR A 18 8.70 -0.75 9.71
N PHE A 19 8.25 -1.49 8.71
CA PHE A 19 7.87 -1.01 7.39
C PHE A 19 6.37 -1.24 7.24
N VAL A 20 5.60 -0.16 7.13
CA VAL A 20 4.15 -0.21 6.94
C VAL A 20 3.86 -0.09 5.45
N ALA A 21 3.19 -1.09 4.90
CA ALA A 21 2.78 -1.18 3.51
C ALA A 21 1.28 -0.91 3.41
N TYR A 22 0.91 0.13 2.70
CA TYR A 22 -0.47 0.57 2.50
C TYR A 22 -0.89 0.37 1.03
N VAL A 23 -2.13 -0.10 0.82
CA VAL A 23 -2.74 -0.33 -0.49
C VAL A 23 -3.92 0.63 -0.65
N PRO A 24 -3.72 1.80 -1.30
CA PRO A 24 -4.74 2.86 -1.33
C PRO A 24 -6.09 2.42 -1.90
N THR A 25 -6.07 1.71 -3.02
CA THR A 25 -7.29 1.29 -3.75
C THR A 25 -8.15 0.31 -2.96
N LEU A 26 -7.53 -0.48 -2.06
CA LEU A 26 -8.24 -1.44 -1.22
C LEU A 26 -8.49 -0.90 0.21
N GLY A 27 -7.87 0.23 0.58
CA GLY A 27 -7.99 0.79 1.93
C GLY A 27 -7.43 -0.13 3.03
N ILE A 28 -6.46 -0.99 2.70
CA ILE A 28 -5.85 -1.93 3.66
C ILE A 28 -4.36 -1.65 3.84
N SER A 29 -3.82 -2.10 4.97
CA SER A 29 -2.39 -2.06 5.25
C SER A 29 -1.93 -3.33 5.96
N ASP A 30 -0.64 -3.63 5.82
CA ASP A 30 0.06 -4.60 6.65
C ASP A 30 1.49 -4.09 6.91
N PHE A 31 2.26 -4.77 7.75
CA PHE A 31 3.60 -4.34 8.12
C PHE A 31 4.58 -5.50 8.27
N GLY A 32 5.87 -5.18 8.30
CA GLY A 32 6.95 -6.13 8.55
C GLY A 32 8.15 -5.46 9.21
N LYS A 33 9.06 -6.25 9.80
CA LYS A 33 10.32 -5.75 10.39
C LYS A 33 11.36 -5.42 9.32
N SER A 34 11.14 -5.86 8.09
CA SER A 34 11.94 -5.53 6.91
C SER A 34 11.04 -5.12 5.74
N LEU A 35 11.61 -4.45 4.75
CA LEU A 35 10.92 -4.11 3.51
C LEU A 35 10.34 -5.35 2.81
N GLU A 36 11.11 -6.44 2.78
CA GLU A 36 10.69 -7.70 2.14
C GLU A 36 9.57 -8.39 2.91
N GLU A 37 9.62 -8.36 4.25
CA GLU A 37 8.54 -8.89 5.09
C GLU A 37 7.25 -8.09 4.90
N ALA A 38 7.33 -6.76 4.86
CA ALA A 38 6.15 -5.90 4.61
C ALA A 38 5.53 -6.19 3.24
N LYS A 39 6.34 -6.35 2.18
CA LYS A 39 5.88 -6.74 0.84
C LYS A 39 5.21 -8.12 0.83
N LYS A 40 5.77 -9.10 1.55
CA LYS A 40 5.19 -10.45 1.66
C LYS A 40 3.84 -10.40 2.38
N ASN A 41 3.78 -9.71 3.51
CA ASN A 41 2.60 -9.64 4.36
C ASN A 41 1.46 -8.90 3.65
N VAL A 42 1.72 -7.73 3.08
CA VAL A 42 0.70 -6.98 2.34
C VAL A 42 0.16 -7.74 1.14
N LYS A 43 1.01 -8.54 0.45
CA LYS A 43 0.54 -9.42 -0.63
C LYS A 43 -0.46 -10.47 -0.11
N ALA A 44 -0.19 -11.06 1.06
CA ALA A 44 -1.13 -11.99 1.68
C ALA A 44 -2.42 -11.27 2.11
N ALA A 45 -2.32 -10.07 2.68
CA ALA A 45 -3.47 -9.24 3.06
C ALA A 45 -4.36 -8.88 1.85
N ILE A 46 -3.77 -8.48 0.72
CA ILE A 46 -4.47 -8.23 -0.55
C ILE A 46 -5.26 -9.47 -0.97
N THR A 47 -4.60 -10.64 -0.99
CA THR A 47 -5.25 -11.90 -1.38
C THR A 47 -6.46 -12.20 -0.49
N VAL A 48 -6.27 -12.17 0.83
CA VAL A 48 -7.34 -12.46 1.80
C VAL A 48 -8.50 -11.46 1.66
N HIS A 49 -8.20 -10.18 1.47
CA HIS A 49 -9.22 -9.14 1.31
C HIS A 49 -10.06 -9.35 0.05
N VAL A 50 -9.41 -9.55 -1.10
CA VAL A 50 -10.08 -9.78 -2.39
C VAL A 50 -10.90 -11.08 -2.38
N GLU A 51 -10.35 -12.18 -1.85
CA GLU A 51 -11.09 -13.43 -1.68
C GLU A 51 -12.31 -13.26 -0.76
N GLY A 52 -12.16 -12.46 0.30
CA GLY A 52 -13.25 -12.09 1.20
C GLY A 52 -14.39 -11.36 0.48
N LEU A 53 -14.07 -10.35 -0.35
CA LEU A 53 -15.03 -9.61 -1.16
C LEU A 53 -15.78 -10.53 -2.13
N ILE A 54 -15.05 -11.41 -2.83
CA ILE A 54 -15.65 -12.39 -3.76
C ILE A 54 -16.59 -13.34 -3.00
N LYS A 55 -16.15 -13.88 -1.87
CA LYS A 55 -16.93 -14.82 -1.05
C LYS A 55 -18.23 -14.20 -0.54
N THR A 56 -18.22 -12.92 -0.20
CA THR A 56 -19.40 -12.18 0.29
C THR A 56 -20.24 -11.59 -0.84
N LYS A 57 -19.86 -11.81 -2.11
CA LYS A 57 -20.50 -11.20 -3.30
C LYS A 57 -20.46 -9.67 -3.28
N SER A 58 -19.44 -9.11 -2.65
CA SER A 58 -19.16 -7.67 -2.67
C SER A 58 -18.40 -7.30 -3.94
N GLU A 59 -18.44 -6.03 -4.31
CA GLU A 59 -17.66 -5.52 -5.43
C GLU A 59 -16.17 -5.55 -5.10
N VAL A 60 -15.35 -5.99 -6.06
CA VAL A 60 -13.88 -5.95 -5.96
C VAL A 60 -13.40 -4.69 -6.66
N PRO A 61 -12.67 -3.79 -5.98
CA PRO A 61 -12.08 -2.63 -6.62
C PRO A 61 -11.19 -3.04 -7.80
N PRO A 62 -11.28 -2.33 -8.94
CA PRO A 62 -10.48 -2.66 -10.12
C PRO A 62 -8.97 -2.58 -9.79
N PRO A 63 -8.14 -3.39 -10.46
CA PRO A 63 -6.69 -3.26 -10.31
C PRO A 63 -6.22 -1.88 -10.78
N ASP A 64 -5.15 -1.41 -10.18
CA ASP A 64 -4.54 -0.14 -10.55
C ASP A 64 -3.92 -0.22 -11.95
N ASN A 65 -3.93 0.92 -12.64
CA ASN A 65 -3.24 1.13 -13.91
C ASN A 65 -1.88 1.82 -13.69
N GLU A 66 -1.22 2.19 -14.78
CA GLU A 66 0.09 2.85 -14.74
C GLU A 66 0.01 4.36 -14.41
N ASP A 67 -1.19 4.94 -14.34
CA ASP A 67 -1.45 6.36 -14.05
C ASP A 67 -1.43 6.64 -12.54
N PHE A 68 -0.40 6.17 -11.85
CA PHE A 68 -0.22 6.38 -10.40
C PHE A 68 1.19 6.83 -10.09
N TYR A 69 1.31 8.09 -9.66
CA TYR A 69 2.60 8.75 -9.48
C TYR A 69 2.82 9.09 -8.02
N ILE A 70 3.91 8.57 -7.45
CA ILE A 70 4.43 8.96 -6.14
C ILE A 70 5.79 9.59 -6.34
N SER A 71 5.96 10.82 -5.84
CA SER A 71 7.23 11.53 -5.85
C SER A 71 7.44 12.29 -4.54
N GLN A 72 8.67 12.71 -4.31
CA GLN A 72 9.03 13.62 -3.24
C GLN A 72 9.40 14.96 -3.86
N ALA A 73 8.98 16.05 -3.23
CA ALA A 73 9.40 17.40 -3.57
C ALA A 73 10.33 17.91 -2.46
N GLU A 74 11.50 18.41 -2.86
CA GLU A 74 12.43 19.06 -1.95
C GLU A 74 12.20 20.58 -1.98
N ILE A 75 12.21 21.21 -0.80
CA ILE A 75 12.10 22.66 -0.66
C ILE A 75 13.25 23.17 0.23
N THR A 76 13.70 24.39 -0.04
CA THR A 76 14.63 25.12 0.83
C THR A 76 13.88 26.25 1.53
N ILE A 77 14.00 26.33 2.85
CA ILE A 77 13.41 27.42 3.63
C ILE A 77 14.50 28.14 4.43
N ASN A 78 14.45 29.47 4.43
CA ASN A 78 15.42 30.32 5.15
C ASN A 78 14.98 30.64 6.59
N LYS A 79 13.95 29.96 7.10
CA LYS A 79 13.39 30.16 8.45
C LYS A 79 13.43 28.84 9.21
N ASN A 80 13.59 28.91 10.53
CA ASN A 80 13.58 27.70 11.36
C ASN A 80 12.13 27.20 11.58
N PRO A 81 11.73 26.05 11.03
CA PRO A 81 10.39 25.54 11.18
C PRO A 81 10.16 24.96 12.59
N LYS A 82 8.93 25.06 13.11
CA LYS A 82 8.49 24.29 14.27
C LYS A 82 7.71 23.07 13.78
N PHE A 83 8.17 21.88 14.14
CA PHE A 83 7.51 20.63 13.76
C PHE A 83 6.50 20.19 14.83
N ALA A 84 5.38 19.64 14.37
CA ALA A 84 4.46 18.90 15.23
C ALA A 84 4.90 17.43 15.24
N TYR A 85 4.94 16.83 16.42
CA TYR A 85 5.23 15.40 16.64
C TYR A 85 4.01 14.73 17.27
#